data_AF-A0A6V7WJI2-F1
#
_entry.id   AF-A0A6V7WJI2-F1
#
_cell.length_a   1.000
_cell.length_b   1.000
_cell.length_c   1.000
_cell.angle_alpha   90.00
_cell.angle_beta   90.00
_cell.angle_gamma   90.00
#
_symmetry.space_group_name_H-M   'P 1'
#
loop_
_entity.id
_entity.type
_entity.pdbx_description
1 polymer ?
#
loop_
_entity_poly.entity_id
_entity_poly.type
_entity_poly.pdbx_seq_one_letter_code
_entity_poly.pdbx_strand_id
1 'polypeptide(L)'
;MECPSWMFSKALSHRQKVMRLYKRCLREIHAWYFSYDTHGFLEFRFQMVLMRARFDANKDVKDMQMAQFLLADGCRQVWANRHPDPYRFPNDVGGANYDREHWTPDEIAESNFHYTWPEREQFPYYYNKREQRKKELMEHWHKIEESWDQELDSIQKKLPEEEEEGKQQPKALPTMY
;
A
#
# COMPACT_ATOMS: atom_id res chain seq x y z
N MET A 1 -9.85 -12.49 -12.20
CA MET A 1 -10.33 -11.23 -12.76
C MET A 1 -9.25 -10.17 -12.59
N GLU A 2 -8.70 -9.67 -13.68
CA GLU A 2 -7.75 -8.55 -13.62
C GLU A 2 -8.54 -7.26 -13.39
N CYS A 3 -8.20 -6.57 -12.30
CA CYS A 3 -8.77 -5.28 -11.97
C CYS A 3 -8.16 -4.21 -12.89
N PRO A 4 -8.94 -3.27 -13.44
CA PRO A 4 -8.42 -2.16 -14.24
C PRO A 4 -7.32 -1.39 -13.51
N SER A 5 -6.32 -0.87 -14.26
CA SER A 5 -5.09 -0.29 -13.71
C SER A 5 -5.34 0.87 -12.73
N TRP A 6 -6.47 1.58 -12.89
CA TRP A 6 -6.87 2.74 -12.10
C TRP A 6 -7.64 2.41 -10.81
N MET A 7 -8.05 1.16 -10.60
CA MET A 7 -8.74 0.75 -9.37
C MET A 7 -7.71 0.25 -8.34
N PHE A 8 -7.36 1.13 -7.40
CA PHE A 8 -6.23 0.98 -6.47
C PHE A 8 -6.39 -0.08 -5.36
N SER A 9 -7.52 -0.78 -5.25
CA SER A 9 -7.69 -1.79 -4.20
C SER A 9 -8.08 -3.16 -4.75
N LYS A 10 -7.10 -3.89 -5.29
CA LYS A 10 -7.21 -5.34 -5.33
C LYS A 10 -7.36 -5.86 -3.90
N ALA A 11 -8.26 -6.82 -3.68
CA ALA A 11 -8.33 -7.53 -2.40
C ALA A 11 -6.95 -8.15 -2.09
N LEU A 12 -6.49 -7.98 -0.86
CA LEU A 12 -5.17 -8.49 -0.46
C LEU A 12 -5.10 -10.00 -0.58
N SER A 13 -4.08 -10.49 -1.28
CA SER A 13 -3.81 -11.93 -1.34
C SER A 13 -3.35 -12.45 0.01
N HIS A 14 -3.55 -13.75 0.27
CA HIS A 14 -3.13 -14.38 1.53
C HIS A 14 -1.63 -14.17 1.79
N ARG A 15 -0.78 -14.34 0.76
CA ARG A 15 0.66 -14.05 0.81
C ARG A 15 0.96 -12.63 1.27
N GLN A 16 0.27 -11.62 0.72
CA GLN A 16 0.47 -10.22 1.13
C GLN A 16 0.05 -9.98 2.58
N LYS A 17 -1.02 -10.62 3.06
CA LYS A 17 -1.45 -10.54 4.47
C LYS A 17 -0.38 -11.11 5.40
N VAL A 18 0.17 -12.28 5.08
CA VAL A 18 1.26 -12.91 5.85
C VAL A 18 2.51 -12.04 5.87
N MET A 19 2.89 -11.45 4.74
CA MET A 19 4.04 -10.53 4.67
C MET A 19 3.85 -9.27 5.52
N ARG A 20 2.63 -8.71 5.53
CA ARG A 20 2.29 -7.56 6.38
C ARG A 20 2.32 -7.93 7.86
N LEU A 21 1.79 -9.10 8.23
CA LEU A 21 1.88 -9.62 9.60
C LEU A 21 3.35 -9.79 10.02
N TYR A 22 4.16 -10.46 9.21
CA TYR A 22 5.59 -10.64 9.49
C TYR A 22 6.30 -9.28 9.69
N LYS A 23 6.11 -8.32 8.76
CA LYS A 23 6.65 -6.96 8.91
C LYS A 23 6.20 -6.31 10.22
N ARG A 24 4.93 -6.47 10.61
CA ARG A 24 4.42 -5.93 11.88
C ARG A 24 5.09 -6.58 13.09
N CYS A 25 5.21 -7.92 13.12
CA CYS A 25 5.90 -8.63 14.20
C CYS A 25 7.33 -8.11 14.41
N LEU A 26 8.09 -7.92 13.32
CA LEU A 26 9.45 -7.39 13.42
C LEU A 26 9.45 -5.97 13.99
N ARG A 27 8.50 -5.11 13.62
CA ARG A 27 8.41 -3.74 14.17
C ARG A 27 8.10 -3.75 15.67
N GLU A 28 7.25 -4.66 16.14
CA GLU A 28 6.99 -4.82 17.57
C GLU A 28 8.23 -5.33 18.32
N ILE A 29 8.96 -6.31 17.77
CA ILE A 29 10.22 -6.78 18.37
C ILE A 29 11.24 -5.65 18.47
N HIS A 30 11.35 -4.84 17.42
CA HIS A 30 12.20 -3.67 17.46
C HIS A 30 11.74 -2.71 18.56
N ALA A 31 10.43 -2.45 18.72
CA ALA A 31 9.95 -1.56 19.78
C ALA A 31 10.24 -2.07 21.20
N TRP A 32 10.17 -3.39 21.44
CA TRP A 32 10.42 -3.98 22.75
C TRP A 32 11.90 -4.14 23.11
N TYR A 33 12.71 -4.65 22.17
CA TYR A 33 14.07 -5.12 22.48
C TYR A 33 15.17 -4.19 21.96
N PHE A 34 14.86 -3.23 21.09
CA PHE A 34 15.89 -2.34 20.58
C PHE A 34 16.29 -1.30 21.63
N SER A 35 17.55 -1.37 22.03
CA SER A 35 18.25 -0.30 22.73
C SER A 35 19.58 0.00 22.05
N TYR A 36 20.12 1.19 22.30
CA TYR A 36 21.35 1.70 21.66
C TYR A 36 22.63 1.04 22.16
N ASP A 37 22.54 0.16 23.16
CA ASP A 37 23.67 -0.59 23.70
C ASP A 37 23.95 -1.87 22.89
N THR A 38 25.16 -2.40 23.04
CA THR A 38 25.58 -3.61 22.31
C THR A 38 24.75 -4.84 22.66
N HIS A 39 24.29 -4.96 23.91
CA HIS A 39 23.48 -6.10 24.34
C HIS A 39 22.06 -6.03 23.75
N GLY A 40 21.40 -4.87 23.81
CA GLY A 40 20.11 -4.66 23.16
C GLY A 40 20.12 -4.91 21.65
N PHE A 41 21.18 -4.48 20.97
CA PHE A 41 21.33 -4.74 19.54
C PHE A 41 21.37 -6.25 19.23
N LEU A 42 22.11 -7.03 20.02
CA LEU A 42 22.24 -8.48 19.79
C LEU A 42 20.94 -9.22 20.15
N GLU A 43 20.27 -8.80 21.23
CA GLU A 43 19.00 -9.38 21.67
C GLU A 43 17.90 -9.17 20.63
N PHE A 44 17.72 -7.95 20.11
CA PHE A 44 16.73 -7.70 19.07
C PHE A 44 16.99 -8.59 17.84
N ARG A 45 18.25 -8.72 17.40
CA ARG A 45 18.61 -9.56 16.25
C ARG A 45 18.28 -11.03 16.50
N PHE A 46 18.58 -11.53 17.69
CA PHE A 46 18.26 -12.88 18.09
C PHE A 46 16.74 -13.15 18.03
N GLN A 47 15.93 -12.24 18.60
CA GLN A 47 14.46 -12.36 18.56
C GLN A 47 13.90 -12.32 17.14
N MET A 48 14.45 -11.49 16.26
CA MET A 48 14.05 -11.42 14.85
C MET A 48 14.32 -12.74 14.12
N VAL A 49 15.46 -13.39 14.39
CA VAL A 49 15.80 -14.70 13.80
C VAL A 49 14.86 -15.79 14.31
N LEU A 50 14.54 -15.78 15.62
CA LEU A 50 13.55 -16.70 16.19
C LEU A 50 12.18 -16.54 15.55
N MET A 51 11.73 -15.30 15.34
CA MET A 51 10.47 -15.06 14.63
C MET A 51 10.53 -15.54 13.19
N ARG A 52 11.64 -15.34 12.48
CA ARG A 52 11.79 -15.86 11.13
C ARG A 52 11.69 -17.38 11.09
N ALA A 53 12.35 -18.08 12.02
CA ALA A 53 12.27 -19.53 12.14
C ALA A 53 10.83 -20.02 12.37
N ARG A 54 10.03 -19.31 13.19
CA ARG A 54 8.61 -19.63 13.41
C ARG A 54 7.75 -19.51 12.15
N PHE A 55 8.00 -18.49 11.33
CA PHE A 55 7.32 -18.32 10.05
C PHE A 55 7.76 -19.37 9.03
N ASP A 56 9.07 -19.66 8.96
CA ASP A 56 9.61 -20.66 8.04
C ASP A 56 9.11 -22.07 8.37
N ALA A 57 8.91 -22.41 9.65
CA ALA A 57 8.33 -23.68 10.08
C ALA A 57 6.89 -23.92 9.56
N ASN A 58 6.14 -22.86 9.29
CA ASN A 58 4.75 -22.91 8.80
C ASN A 58 4.61 -22.50 7.32
N LYS A 59 5.72 -22.45 6.58
CA LYS A 59 5.74 -21.96 5.19
C LYS A 59 5.05 -22.90 4.20
N ASP A 60 5.17 -24.21 4.42
CA ASP A 60 4.75 -25.25 3.45
C ASP A 60 3.38 -25.86 3.79
N VAL A 61 2.52 -25.13 4.50
CA VAL A 61 1.15 -25.54 4.80
C VAL A 61 0.30 -25.51 3.53
N LYS A 62 -0.15 -26.68 3.07
CA LYS A 62 -0.93 -26.83 1.83
C LYS A 62 -2.41 -26.50 1.99
N ASP A 63 -2.97 -26.71 3.19
CA ASP A 63 -4.37 -26.41 3.46
C ASP A 63 -4.58 -24.90 3.70
N MET A 64 -5.40 -24.30 2.84
CA MET A 64 -5.74 -22.88 2.88
C MET A 64 -6.58 -22.51 4.10
N GLN A 65 -7.42 -23.40 4.62
CA GLN A 65 -8.20 -23.11 5.83
C GLN A 65 -7.27 -23.01 7.03
N MET A 66 -6.41 -24.02 7.22
CA MET A 66 -5.38 -24.01 8.27
C MET A 66 -4.48 -22.77 8.17
N ALA A 67 -4.05 -22.39 6.96
CA ALA A 67 -3.23 -21.18 6.76
C ALA A 67 -3.96 -19.89 7.20
N GLN A 68 -5.27 -19.79 6.97
CA GLN A 68 -6.08 -18.66 7.45
C GLN A 68 -6.21 -18.66 8.97
N PHE A 69 -6.40 -19.81 9.60
CA PHE A 69 -6.43 -19.93 11.06
C PHE A 69 -5.10 -19.51 11.69
N LEU A 70 -3.97 -19.97 11.15
CA LEU A 70 -2.63 -19.58 11.60
C LEU A 70 -2.40 -18.07 11.46
N LEU A 71 -2.86 -17.47 10.35
CA LEU A 71 -2.78 -16.03 10.15
C LEU A 71 -3.62 -15.27 11.19
N ALA A 72 -4.84 -15.73 11.47
CA ALA A 72 -5.73 -15.12 12.46
C ALA A 72 -5.14 -15.22 13.88
N ASP A 73 -4.58 -16.38 14.25
CA ASP A 73 -3.92 -16.55 15.54
C ASP A 73 -2.66 -15.68 15.65
N GLY A 74 -1.85 -15.59 14.60
CA GLY A 74 -0.71 -14.69 14.54
C GLY A 74 -1.10 -13.22 14.75
N CYS A 75 -2.19 -12.76 14.11
CA CYS A 75 -2.74 -11.42 14.34
C CYS A 75 -3.18 -11.22 15.80
N ARG A 76 -3.81 -12.23 16.41
CA ARG A 76 -4.23 -12.19 17.82
C ARG A 76 -3.04 -12.08 18.76
N GLN A 77 -1.97 -12.85 18.53
CA GLN A 77 -0.74 -12.80 19.33
C GLN A 77 -0.07 -11.43 19.25
N VAL A 78 0.05 -10.86 18.04
CA VAL A 78 0.61 -9.51 17.85
C VAL A 78 -0.23 -8.47 18.59
N TRP A 79 -1.55 -8.57 18.54
CA TRP A 79 -2.43 -7.65 19.25
C TRP A 79 -2.24 -7.71 20.76
N ALA A 80 -2.14 -8.91 21.34
CA ALA A 80 -1.95 -9.11 22.76
C ALA A 80 -0.58 -8.58 23.26
N ASN A 81 0.46 -8.74 22.44
CA ASN A 81 1.85 -8.40 22.81
C ASN A 81 2.35 -7.07 22.23
N ARG A 82 1.43 -6.21 21.75
CA ARG A 82 1.82 -4.94 21.14
C ARG A 82 2.51 -4.02 22.15
N HIS A 83 3.54 -3.31 21.70
CA HIS A 83 4.15 -2.27 22.53
C HIS A 83 3.16 -1.11 22.73
N PRO A 84 3.03 -0.54 23.95
CA PRO A 84 2.15 0.60 24.21
C PRO A 84 2.47 1.83 23.33
N ASP A 85 3.76 2.06 23.06
CA ASP A 85 4.26 3.16 22.22
C ASP A 85 5.18 2.63 21.10
N PRO A 86 4.65 2.12 19.98
CA PRO A 86 5.45 1.47 18.97
C PRO A 86 6.34 2.47 18.21
N TYR A 87 7.58 2.08 17.94
CA TYR A 87 8.51 2.90 17.15
C TYR A 87 7.93 3.25 15.77
N ARG A 88 7.91 4.55 15.45
CA ARG A 88 7.53 5.11 14.15
C ARG A 88 8.69 5.90 13.57
N PHE A 89 8.89 5.81 12.26
CA PHE A 89 9.86 6.66 11.60
C PHE A 89 9.39 8.11 11.62
N PRO A 90 10.31 9.10 11.65
CA PRO A 90 9.94 10.51 11.79
C PRO A 90 8.91 10.99 10.77
N ASN A 91 9.03 10.58 9.50
CA ASN A 91 8.18 11.05 8.41
C ASN A 91 6.96 10.14 8.14
N ASP A 92 6.88 8.99 8.80
CA ASP A 92 5.70 8.11 8.67
C ASP A 92 4.50 8.75 9.37
N VAL A 93 3.28 8.36 8.96
CA VAL A 93 2.04 8.78 9.65
C VAL A 93 2.13 8.46 11.16
N GLY A 94 1.96 9.48 11.99
CA GLY A 94 2.09 9.40 13.45
C GLY A 94 3.53 9.45 13.98
N GLY A 95 4.52 9.71 13.12
CA GLY A 95 5.90 10.02 13.51
C GLY A 95 6.09 11.48 13.94
N ALA A 96 7.22 11.77 14.57
CA ALA A 96 7.50 13.08 15.15
C ALA A 96 7.64 14.24 14.13
N ASN A 97 7.90 13.92 12.86
CA ASN A 97 8.05 14.88 11.75
C ASN A 97 6.99 14.65 10.66
N TYR A 98 5.92 13.92 10.97
CA TYR A 98 4.84 13.71 10.02
C TYR A 98 4.21 15.04 9.64
N ASP A 99 4.15 15.32 8.34
CA ASP A 99 3.58 16.55 7.77
C ASP A 99 4.18 17.85 8.35
N ARG A 100 5.45 17.81 8.78
CA ARG A 100 6.17 19.00 9.25
C ARG A 100 6.45 19.98 8.10
N GLU A 101 6.74 19.45 6.93
CA GLU A 101 6.95 20.22 5.71
C GLU A 101 5.67 20.23 4.90
N HIS A 102 5.13 21.42 4.65
CA HIS A 102 3.94 21.57 3.82
C HIS A 102 4.34 21.64 2.35
N TRP A 103 3.69 20.82 1.51
CA TRP A 103 3.89 20.90 0.07
C TRP A 103 3.00 21.98 -0.52
N THR A 104 3.62 23.00 -1.11
CA THR A 104 2.94 24.06 -1.86
C THR A 104 2.63 23.57 -3.28
N PRO A 105 1.35 23.57 -3.72
CA PRO A 105 1.00 23.19 -5.09
C PRO A 105 1.73 24.02 -6.14
N ASP A 106 2.16 23.36 -7.23
CA ASP A 106 2.92 24.02 -8.30
C ASP A 106 2.12 25.14 -8.98
N GLU A 107 0.78 25.05 -9.01
CA GLU A 107 -0.15 26.04 -9.56
C GLU A 107 0.06 27.45 -8.99
N ILE A 108 0.57 27.56 -7.76
CA ILE A 108 0.81 28.84 -7.10
C ILE A 108 1.80 29.71 -7.90
N ALA A 109 2.79 29.11 -8.55
CA ALA A 109 3.74 29.82 -9.41
C ALA A 109 3.11 30.44 -10.67
N GLU A 110 1.91 30.01 -11.05
CA GLU A 110 1.15 30.59 -12.18
C GLU A 110 0.11 31.60 -11.72
N SER A 111 -0.26 31.56 -10.45
CA SER A 111 -1.26 32.47 -9.90
C SER A 111 -0.72 33.89 -9.85
N ASN A 112 -1.41 34.81 -10.54
CA ASN A 112 -1.12 36.24 -10.46
C ASN A 112 -1.43 36.86 -9.07
N PHE A 113 -1.98 36.07 -8.16
CA PHE A 113 -2.21 36.47 -6.77
C PHE A 113 -0.94 36.31 -5.91
N HIS A 114 -0.12 35.30 -6.19
CA HIS A 114 1.10 35.03 -5.41
C HIS A 114 2.38 35.50 -6.11
N TYR A 115 2.44 35.47 -7.44
CA TYR A 115 3.57 35.97 -8.22
C TYR A 115 3.12 36.89 -9.34
N THR A 116 3.53 38.15 -9.25
CA THR A 116 3.20 39.20 -10.21
C THR A 116 4.06 39.03 -11.48
N TRP A 117 3.59 39.53 -12.63
CA TRP A 117 4.35 39.46 -13.90
C TRP A 117 5.82 39.91 -13.80
N PRO A 118 6.15 41.05 -13.13
CA PRO A 118 7.56 41.45 -12.98
C PRO A 118 8.40 40.47 -12.15
N GLU A 119 7.81 39.78 -11.16
CA GLU A 119 8.50 38.78 -10.34
C GLU A 119 8.78 37.52 -11.15
N ARG A 120 7.87 37.17 -12.07
CA ARG A 120 8.07 36.06 -13.00
C ARG A 120 9.21 36.34 -13.98
N GLU A 121 9.29 37.58 -14.46
CA GLU A 121 10.35 38.03 -15.37
C GLU A 121 11.75 37.96 -14.75
N GLN A 122 11.88 37.95 -13.42
CA GLN A 122 13.16 37.74 -12.73
C GLN A 122 13.74 36.34 -12.98
N PHE A 123 12.89 35.35 -13.32
CA PHE A 123 13.30 33.96 -13.52
C PHE A 123 12.97 33.45 -14.94
N PRO A 124 13.52 34.07 -16.00
CA PRO A 124 13.08 33.83 -17.38
C PRO A 124 13.34 32.38 -17.82
N TYR A 125 14.47 31.79 -17.44
CA TYR A 125 14.80 30.40 -17.79
C TYR A 125 13.86 29.38 -17.13
N TYR A 126 13.43 29.64 -15.89
CA TYR A 126 12.53 28.76 -15.16
C TYR A 126 11.14 28.76 -15.81
N TYR A 127 10.56 29.95 -16.05
CA TYR A 127 9.22 30.06 -16.64
C TYR A 127 9.17 29.59 -18.10
N ASN A 128 10.21 29.86 -18.90
CA ASN A 128 10.27 29.34 -20.28
C ASN A 128 10.27 27.80 -20.32
N LYS A 129 11.04 27.16 -19.44
CA LYS A 129 11.08 25.69 -19.34
C LYS A 129 9.76 25.12 -18.80
N ARG A 130 9.11 25.83 -17.88
CA ARG A 130 7.81 25.45 -17.34
C ARG A 130 6.73 25.44 -18.43
N GLU A 131 6.64 26.48 -19.26
CA GLU A 131 5.67 26.54 -20.36
C GLU A 131 5.85 25.41 -21.38
N GLN A 132 7.10 24.99 -21.64
CA GLN A 132 7.37 23.80 -22.45
C GLN A 132 6.80 22.53 -21.80
N ARG A 133 7.08 22.30 -20.51
CA ARG A 133 6.56 21.14 -19.76
C ARG A 133 5.05 21.11 -19.67
N LYS A 134 4.39 22.27 -19.58
CA LYS A 134 2.93 22.35 -19.60
C LYS A 134 2.35 21.85 -20.92
N LYS A 135 2.97 22.21 -22.05
CA LYS A 135 2.56 21.70 -23.37
C LYS A 135 2.75 20.19 -23.45
N GLU A 136 3.90 19.68 -23.01
CA GLU A 136 4.18 18.25 -22.93
C GLU A 136 3.15 17.51 -22.05
N LEU A 137 2.79 18.09 -20.90
CA LEU A 137 1.76 17.55 -20.01
C LEU A 137 0.40 17.46 -20.71
N MET A 138 -0.02 18.52 -21.41
CA MET A 138 -1.29 18.53 -22.14
C MET A 138 -1.30 17.52 -23.29
N GLU A 139 -0.21 17.41 -24.05
CA GLU A 139 -0.07 16.40 -25.10
C GLU A 139 -0.13 14.97 -24.54
N HIS A 140 0.47 14.74 -23.37
CA HIS A 140 0.39 13.46 -22.67
C HIS A 140 -1.01 13.18 -22.14
N TRP A 141 -1.70 14.20 -21.61
CA TRP A 141 -3.06 14.08 -21.11
C TRP A 141 -4.04 13.67 -22.20
N HIS A 142 -3.97 14.29 -23.38
CA HIS A 142 -4.81 13.91 -24.52
C HIS A 142 -4.60 12.45 -24.95
N LYS A 143 -3.36 11.93 -24.90
CA LYS A 143 -3.09 10.51 -25.17
C LYS A 143 -3.73 9.60 -24.12
N ILE A 144 -3.73 10.02 -22.84
CA ILE A 144 -4.40 9.28 -21.77
C ILE A 144 -5.91 9.27 -22.02
N GLU A 145 -6.52 10.42 -22.31
CA GLU A 145 -7.95 10.52 -22.62
C GLU A 145 -8.34 9.60 -23.78
N GLU A 146 -7.60 9.65 -24.89
CA GLU A 146 -7.81 8.76 -26.04
C GLU A 146 -7.71 7.27 -25.66
N SER A 147 -6.74 6.91 -24.80
CA SER A 147 -6.60 5.53 -24.34
C SER A 147 -7.76 5.08 -23.45
N TRP A 148 -8.28 5.97 -22.61
CA TRP A 148 -9.44 5.70 -21.76
C TRP A 148 -10.71 5.53 -22.57
N ASP A 149 -10.92 6.38 -23.58
CA ASP A 149 -12.05 6.26 -24.49
C ASP A 149 -12.03 4.91 -25.23
N GLN A 150 -10.85 4.48 -25.70
CA GLN A 150 -10.67 3.16 -26.31
C GLN A 150 -10.95 2.00 -25.34
N GLU A 151 -10.48 2.09 -24.10
CA GLU A 151 -10.75 1.09 -23.06
C GLU A 151 -12.25 1.03 -22.72
N LEU A 152 -12.91 2.18 -22.54
CA LEU A 152 -14.33 2.29 -22.25
C LEU A 152 -15.17 1.71 -23.39
N ASP A 153 -14.84 2.03 -24.64
CA ASP A 153 -15.49 1.46 -25.84
C ASP A 153 -15.33 -0.07 -25.88
N SER A 154 -14.17 -0.59 -25.50
CA SER A 154 -13.90 -2.03 -25.46
C SER A 154 -14.71 -2.76 -24.39
N ILE A 155 -14.96 -2.10 -23.24
CA ILE A 155 -15.77 -2.63 -22.14
C ILE A 155 -17.24 -2.60 -22.53
N GLN A 156 -17.72 -1.47 -23.07
CA GLN A 156 -19.12 -1.29 -23.47
C GLN A 156 -19.55 -2.25 -24.60
N LYS A 157 -18.64 -2.61 -25.52
CA LYS A 157 -18.93 -3.58 -26.60
C LYS A 157 -19.07 -5.04 -26.14
N LYS A 158 -18.55 -5.39 -24.96
CA LYS A 158 -18.74 -6.73 -24.39
C LYS A 158 -20.08 -6.73 -23.65
N LEU A 159 -21.15 -7.21 -24.29
CA LEU A 159 -22.32 -7.66 -23.52
C LEU A 159 -21.81 -8.69 -22.49
N PRO A 160 -22.23 -8.65 -21.23
CA PRO A 160 -21.98 -9.77 -20.34
C PRO A 160 -22.58 -11.01 -21.02
N GLU A 161 -21.74 -12.00 -21.32
CA GLU A 161 -22.25 -13.34 -21.62
C GLU A 161 -23.08 -13.71 -20.39
N GLU A 162 -24.36 -14.05 -20.59
CA GLU A 162 -25.18 -14.59 -19.51
C GLU A 162 -24.40 -15.77 -18.92
N GLU A 163 -23.84 -15.59 -17.72
CA GLU A 163 -23.30 -16.72 -16.98
C GLU A 163 -24.49 -17.66 -16.81
N GLU A 164 -24.52 -18.76 -17.55
CA GLU A 164 -25.46 -19.83 -17.28
C GLU A 164 -25.20 -20.25 -15.84
N GLU A 165 -26.04 -19.78 -14.91
CA GLU A 165 -26.11 -20.25 -13.54
C GLU A 165 -26.57 -21.71 -13.56
N GLY A 166 -25.64 -22.58 -13.90
CA GLY A 166 -25.71 -24.02 -13.78
C GLY A 166 -25.76 -24.38 -12.30
N LYS A 167 -26.98 -24.43 -11.77
CA LYS A 167 -27.43 -25.15 -10.57
C LYS A 167 -26.41 -26.16 -10.03
N GLN A 168 -25.68 -25.80 -9.00
CA GLN A 168 -25.24 -26.74 -7.96
C GLN A 168 -25.17 -25.99 -6.64
N GLN A 169 -26.30 -25.97 -5.93
CA GLN A 169 -26.31 -25.66 -4.51
C GLN A 169 -25.36 -26.64 -3.80
N PRO A 170 -24.42 -26.19 -2.95
CA PRO A 170 -23.66 -27.12 -2.13
C PRO A 170 -24.65 -27.84 -1.19
N LYS A 171 -24.68 -29.17 -1.26
CA LYS A 171 -25.46 -30.00 -0.32
C LYS A 171 -25.07 -29.61 1.10
N ALA A 172 -26.03 -29.14 1.89
CA ALA A 172 -25.84 -28.91 3.31
C ALA A 172 -25.38 -30.22 3.97
N LEU A 173 -24.25 -30.19 4.68
CA LEU A 173 -23.82 -31.30 5.53
C LEU A 173 -24.81 -31.40 6.70
N PRO A 174 -25.28 -32.61 7.07
CA PRO A 174 -26.15 -32.77 8.23
C PRO A 174 -25.37 -32.41 9.50
N THR A 175 -25.88 -31.45 10.26
CA THR A 175 -25.42 -31.16 11.62
C THR A 175 -25.79 -32.35 12.51
N MET A 176 -24.78 -33.12 12.95
CA MET A 176 -24.93 -34.10 14.02
C MET A 176 -24.73 -33.39 15.36
N TYR A 177 -25.84 -32.96 15.97
CA TYR A 177 -26.06 -32.88 17.43
C TYR A 177 -27.56 -32.94 17.69
#